data_AF-A0A9X9F2U6-F1
#
_entry.id   AF-A0A9X9F2U6-F1
#
_cell.length_a   1.000
_cell.length_b   1.000
_cell.length_c   1.000
_cell.angle_alpha   90.00
_cell.angle_beta   90.00
_cell.angle_gamma   90.00
#
_symmetry.space_group_name_H-M   'P 1'
#
loop_
_entity.id
_entity.type
_entity.pdbx_description
1 polymer ?
#
loop_
_entity_poly.entity_id
_entity_poly.type
_entity_poly.pdbx_seq_one_letter_code
_entity_poly.pdbx_strand_id
1 'polypeptide(L)'
;ILTGAGNNTNLIERAVEKGCDTYITGEKTLYTVQHAKFKGINLIVGSHTFTEVFGVESLAHKLKERDNSIEITRLNEDHLE
;
A
#
# COMPACT_ATOMS: atom_id res chain seq x y z
N ILE A 1 6.97 -1.59 3.71
CA ILE A 1 5.58 -1.37 3.27
C ILE A 1 5.59 -0.23 2.27
N LEU A 2 4.92 -0.40 1.13
CA LEU A 2 4.73 0.63 0.11
C LEU A 2 3.31 0.49 -0.44
N THR A 3 2.44 1.47 -0.26
CA THR A 3 1.03 1.39 -0.70
C THR A 3 0.91 1.49 -2.23
N GLY A 4 -0.23 1.08 -2.79
CA GLY A 4 -0.52 1.24 -4.22
C GLY A 4 0.31 0.35 -5.13
N ALA A 5 0.77 0.92 -6.24
CA ALA A 5 1.52 0.26 -7.31
C ALA A 5 3.01 -0.04 -6.97
N GLY A 6 3.28 -0.65 -5.81
CA GLY A 6 4.61 -1.07 -5.38
C GLY A 6 5.10 -2.41 -5.98
N ASN A 7 4.58 -2.82 -7.14
CA ASN A 7 4.79 -4.14 -7.74
C ASN A 7 6.12 -4.28 -8.52
N ASN A 8 6.91 -3.23 -8.69
CA ASN A 8 8.18 -3.30 -9.42
C ASN A 8 9.22 -4.16 -8.66
N THR A 9 9.89 -5.07 -9.37
CA THR A 9 10.86 -6.01 -8.78
C THR A 9 12.08 -5.30 -8.18
N ASN A 10 12.46 -4.12 -8.69
CA ASN A 10 13.55 -3.32 -8.10
C ASN A 10 13.22 -2.78 -6.70
N LEU A 11 11.93 -2.60 -6.37
CA LEU A 11 11.49 -2.18 -5.03
C LEU A 11 11.58 -3.33 -4.04
N ILE A 12 11.26 -4.54 -4.49
CA ILE A 12 11.48 -5.78 -3.72
C ILE A 12 12.98 -5.97 -3.49
N GLU A 13 13.82 -5.76 -4.51
CA GLU A 13 15.28 -5.86 -4.35
C GLU A 13 15.78 -4.91 -3.26
N ARG A 14 15.35 -3.64 -3.29
CA ARG A 14 15.68 -2.66 -2.23
C ARG A 14 15.21 -3.10 -0.85
N ALA A 15 14.09 -3.81 -0.74
CA ALA A 15 13.61 -4.32 0.55
C ALA A 15 14.50 -5.47 1.05
N VAL A 16 14.90 -6.38 0.16
CA VAL A 16 15.81 -7.49 0.45
C VAL A 16 17.19 -6.96 0.86
N GLU A 17 17.75 -6.00 0.12
CA GLU A 17 19.04 -5.36 0.41
C GLU A 17 19.05 -4.66 1.78
N LYS A 18 17.89 -4.17 2.22
CA LYS A 18 17.69 -3.56 3.54
C LYS A 18 17.44 -4.60 4.66
N GLY A 19 17.48 -5.89 4.35
CA GLY A 19 17.25 -6.97 5.31
C GLY A 19 15.80 -7.08 5.79
N CYS A 20 14.82 -6.69 4.97
CA CYS A 20 13.41 -6.86 5.31
C CYS A 20 12.97 -8.32 5.13
N ASP A 21 12.22 -8.87 6.10
CA ASP A 21 11.65 -10.22 6.00
C ASP A 21 10.34 -10.27 5.20
N THR A 22 9.66 -9.12 5.08
CA THR A 22 8.35 -9.00 4.44
C THR A 22 8.23 -7.71 3.63
N TYR A 23 7.70 -7.83 2.42
CA TYR A 23 7.31 -6.73 1.56
C TYR A 23 5.79 -6.71 1.40
N ILE A 24 5.18 -5.57 1.73
CA ILE A 24 3.72 -5.35 1.66
C ILE A 24 3.45 -4.24 0.64
N THR A 25 2.56 -4.52 -0.31
CA THR A 25 2.15 -3.59 -1.37
C THR A 25 0.69 -3.74 -1.77
N GLY A 26 0.17 -2.85 -2.61
CA GLY A 26 -1.19 -2.95 -3.13
C GLY A 26 -1.30 -3.87 -4.34
N GLU A 27 -0.42 -3.71 -5.33
CA GLU A 27 -0.48 -4.48 -6.58
C GLU A 27 0.55 -5.61 -6.68
N LYS A 28 0.30 -6.55 -7.59
CA LYS A 28 1.27 -7.58 -8.01
C LYS A 28 1.23 -7.83 -9.51
N THR A 29 2.38 -8.16 -10.08
CA THR A 29 2.47 -8.83 -11.39
C THR A 29 2.97 -10.26 -11.21
N LEU A 30 2.93 -11.07 -12.28
CA LEU A 30 3.57 -12.38 -12.27
C LEU A 30 5.06 -12.28 -11.90
N TYR A 31 5.77 -11.29 -12.45
CA TYR A 31 7.19 -11.08 -12.16
C TYR A 31 7.45 -10.72 -10.70
N THR A 32 6.59 -9.88 -10.10
CA THR A 32 6.64 -9.50 -8.68
C THR A 32 6.58 -10.74 -7.79
N VAL A 33 5.64 -11.65 -8.06
CA VAL A 33 5.43 -12.88 -7.29
C VAL A 33 6.62 -13.82 -7.44
N GLN A 34 7.10 -14.03 -8.66
CA GLN A 34 8.24 -14.93 -8.91
C GLN A 34 9.53 -14.38 -8.31
N HIS A 35 9.76 -13.06 -8.38
CA HIS A 35 10.95 -12.43 -7.81
C HIS A 35 10.95 -12.52 -6.28
N ALA A 36 9.82 -12.25 -5.63
CA ALA A 36 9.70 -12.40 -4.18
C ALA A 36 10.00 -13.85 -3.74
N LYS A 37 9.46 -14.84 -4.46
CA LYS A 37 9.74 -16.26 -4.22
C LYS A 37 11.21 -16.61 -4.43
N PHE A 38 11.83 -16.12 -5.51
CA PHE A 38 13.25 -16.34 -5.79
C PHE A 38 14.15 -15.74 -4.70
N LYS A 39 13.82 -14.55 -4.20
CA LYS A 39 14.56 -13.87 -3.15
C LYS A 39 14.26 -14.40 -1.74
N GLY A 40 13.23 -15.23 -1.58
CA GLY A 40 12.84 -15.78 -0.28
C GLY A 40 12.23 -14.75 0.67
N ILE A 41 11.64 -13.66 0.16
CA ILE A 41 10.98 -12.63 0.98
C ILE A 41 9.46 -12.86 0.99
N ASN A 42 8.80 -12.66 2.13
CA ASN A 42 7.35 -12.73 2.21
C ASN A 42 6.72 -11.57 1.42
N LEU A 43 5.73 -11.86 0.59
CA LEU A 43 5.00 -10.86 -0.19
C LEU A 43 3.52 -10.85 0.23
N ILE A 44 3.03 -9.71 0.70
CA ILE A 44 1.61 -9.48 1.03
C ILE A 44 1.06 -8.42 0.09
N VAL A 45 -0.09 -8.69 -0.53
CA VAL A 45 -0.70 -7.85 -1.57
C VAL A 45 -2.12 -7.50 -1.13
N GLY A 46 -2.34 -6.22 -0.85
CA GLY A 46 -3.52 -5.72 -0.15
C GLY A 46 -4.47 -4.86 -0.98
N SER A 47 -4.38 -4.90 -2.33
CA SER A 47 -5.05 -3.98 -3.27
C SER A 47 -4.46 -2.58 -3.29
N HIS A 48 -4.43 -1.94 -4.47
CA HIS A 48 -3.97 -0.57 -4.66
C HIS A 48 -4.82 0.37 -3.81
N THR A 49 -6.12 0.42 -4.09
CA THR A 49 -7.06 1.28 -3.37
C THR A 49 -7.03 1.01 -1.86
N PHE A 50 -7.15 -0.25 -1.45
CA PHE A 50 -7.32 -0.56 -0.02
C PHE A 50 -6.05 -0.35 0.80
N THR A 51 -4.87 -0.26 0.18
CA THR A 51 -3.66 0.17 0.87
C THR A 51 -3.50 1.68 0.94
N GLU A 52 -4.12 2.45 0.04
CA GLU A 52 -3.98 3.91 -0.02
C GLU A 52 -5.07 4.68 0.74
N VAL A 53 -6.28 4.12 0.88
CA VAL A 53 -7.44 4.83 1.47
C VAL A 53 -7.18 5.31 2.89
N PHE A 54 -6.35 4.59 3.66
CA PHE A 54 -5.98 4.96 5.02
C PHE A 54 -5.29 6.32 5.11
N GLY A 55 -4.54 6.71 4.08
CA GLY A 55 -3.79 7.97 4.05
C GLY A 55 -4.71 9.19 4.01
N VAL A 56 -5.67 9.18 3.08
CA VAL A 56 -6.65 10.27 2.93
C VAL A 56 -7.61 10.34 4.11
N GLU A 57 -8.05 9.19 4.62
CA GLU A 57 -8.90 9.10 5.82
C GLU A 57 -8.18 9.70 7.04
N SER A 58 -6.92 9.31 7.26
CA SER A 58 -6.10 9.87 8.35
C SER A 58 -5.89 11.37 8.21
N LEU A 59 -5.70 11.88 6.99
CA LEU A 59 -5.56 13.31 6.73
C LEU A 59 -6.85 14.06 7.07
N ALA A 60 -8.00 13.57 6.62
CA ALA A 60 -9.30 14.19 6.90
C ALA A 60 -9.55 14.30 8.41
N HIS A 61 -9.28 13.24 9.17
CA HIS A 61 -9.40 13.26 10.63
C HIS A 61 -8.43 14.25 11.30
N LYS A 62 -7.16 14.30 10.86
CA LYS A 62 -6.19 15.28 11.38
C LYS A 62 -6.58 16.73 11.09
N LEU A 63 -7.28 16.99 9.98
CA LEU A 63 -7.81 18.33 9.69
C LEU A 63 -8.95 18.67 10.65
N LYS A 64 -9.88 17.74 10.87
CA LYS A 64 -10.98 17.91 11.85
C LYS A 64 -10.48 18.13 13.28
N GLU A 65 -9.42 17.43 13.69
CA GLU A 65 -8.78 17.62 15.01
C GLU A 65 -8.23 19.04 15.18
N ARG A 66 -7.77 19.68 14.10
CA ARG A 66 -7.24 21.05 14.11
C ARG A 66 -8.34 22.10 14.03
N ASP A 67 -9.42 21.79 13.32
CA ASP A 67 -10.57 22.65 13.15
C ASP A 67 -11.86 21.84 13.22
N ASN A 68 -12.53 21.96 14.36
CA ASN A 68 -13.78 21.27 14.64
C ASN A 68 -14.94 21.73 13.74
N SER A 69 -14.80 22.84 12.99
CA SER A 69 -15.82 23.29 12.03
C SER A 69 -15.83 22.48 10.73
N ILE A 70 -14.75 21.77 10.40
CA ILE A 70 -14.64 20.97 9.17
C ILE A 70 -15.65 19.82 9.19
N GLU A 71 -16.42 19.60 8.14
CA GLU A 71 -17.26 18.40 8.00
C GLU A 71 -16.55 17.36 7.13
N ILE A 72 -16.60 16.09 7.52
CA ILE A 72 -16.00 14.98 6.77
C ILE A 72 -17.12 14.17 6.14
N THR A 73 -17.06 13.99 4.82
CA THR A 73 -17.96 13.11 4.07
C THR A 73 -17.13 12.09 3.30
N ARG A 74 -17.40 10.80 3.51
CA ARG A 74 -16.77 9.72 2.73
C ARG A 74 -17.54 9.53 1.43
N LEU A 75 -16.83 9.60 0.32
CA LEU A 75 -17.35 9.20 -0.97
C LEU A 75 -17.14 7.69 -1.11
N ASN A 76 -18.24 6.96 -1.31
CA ASN A 76 -18.17 5.51 -1.52
C ASN A 76 -18.09 5.25 -3.02
N GLU A 77 -17.06 4.52 -3.43
CA GLU A 77 -16.81 4.12 -4.81
C GLU A 77 -16.77 2.60 -4.88
N ASP A 78 -17.25 2.04 -5.99
CA ASP A 78 -17.08 0.62 -6.26
C ASP A 78 -15.65 0.37 -6.76
N HIS A 79 -14.96 -0.59 -6.16
CA HIS A 79 -13.59 -0.94 -6.52
C HIS A 79 -13.56 -2.33 -7.16
N LEU A 80 -13.05 -2.41 -8.39
CA LEU A 80 -12.77 -3.66 -9.10
C LEU A 80 -11.27 -3.93 -9.00
N GLU A 81 -10.83 -4.60 -7.93
CA GLU A 81 -9.42 -4.87 -7.61
C GLU A 81 -9.11 -6.34 -7.34
#